data_AF-A0A6A8QHN8-F1
#
_entry.id   AF-A0A6A8QHN8-F1
#
_cell.length_a   1.000
_cell.length_b   1.000
_cell.length_c   1.000
_cell.angle_alpha   90.00
_cell.angle_beta   90.00
_cell.angle_gamma   90.00
#
_symmetry.space_group_name_H-M   'P 1'
#
loop_
_entity.id
_entity.type
_entity.pdbx_description
1 polymer ?
#
loop_
_entity_poly.entity_id
_entity_poly.type
_entity_poly.pdbx_seq_one_letter_code
_entity_poly.pdbx_strand_id
1 'polypeptide(L)'
;MGVRVRPLSGHGRYGRKYSHCDRNGGGMTSFTLALQGPQIVAATTNCQAVPQGFLLDGVLFSPSCGFTFQQVDGSTLPADFSPSQYQWMGGALQRLPDTAAQVAAAQVAASGAVTAFYFAYVAKGCPVDFSQYGNPSAILPTGQTVPAGQQVLQTRNETDTSNWILLESSCADLISAQQGATPVTIRTASNATVTVSATQAKAVMAAAKKRGSAILAYAWTLKNQIASAQTVAAVKAIDITAGWPA
;
A
#
# COMPACT_ATOMS: atom_id res chain seq x y z
N MET A 1 -46.13 -4.56 -41.66
CA MET A 1 -46.67 -3.56 -40.71
C MET A 1 -45.58 -2.54 -40.43
N GLY A 2 -45.69 -1.32 -40.98
CA GLY A 2 -44.67 -0.29 -40.84
C GLY A 2 -44.94 0.60 -39.63
N VAL A 3 -44.00 0.66 -38.68
CA VAL A 3 -44.06 1.55 -37.52
C VAL A 3 -43.48 2.91 -37.91
N ARG A 4 -44.29 3.97 -37.84
CA ARG A 4 -43.82 5.36 -37.93
C ARG A 4 -43.49 5.88 -36.54
N VAL A 5 -42.26 6.37 -36.35
CA VAL A 5 -41.86 7.11 -35.14
C VAL A 5 -41.94 8.61 -35.45
N ARG A 6 -42.68 9.36 -34.62
CA ARG A 6 -42.71 10.83 -34.67
C ARG A 6 -41.57 11.41 -33.81
N PRO A 7 -40.93 12.53 -34.21
CA PRO A 7 -40.00 13.24 -33.34
C PRO A 7 -40.76 14.03 -32.27
N LEU A 8 -40.35 13.88 -31.01
CA LEU A 8 -40.71 14.78 -29.92
C LEU A 8 -39.84 16.04 -30.01
N SER A 9 -40.47 17.19 -30.26
CA SER A 9 -39.84 18.50 -30.20
C SER A 9 -39.78 18.99 -28.75
N GLY A 10 -38.59 18.95 -28.15
CA GLY A 10 -38.29 19.56 -26.85
C GLY A 10 -36.87 20.11 -26.86
N HIS A 11 -36.74 21.43 -26.78
CA HIS A 11 -35.47 22.14 -26.87
C HIS A 11 -34.58 21.91 -25.63
N GLY A 12 -33.54 21.09 -25.80
CA GLY A 12 -32.30 21.15 -25.03
C GLY A 12 -31.13 21.12 -26.03
N ARG A 13 -30.31 22.17 -26.07
CA ARG A 13 -29.18 22.28 -26.99
C ARG A 13 -28.08 21.30 -26.59
N TYR A 14 -28.18 20.05 -27.04
CA TYR A 14 -27.06 19.11 -27.02
C TYR A 14 -26.19 19.36 -28.26
N GLY A 15 -24.95 19.83 -28.04
CA GLY A 15 -23.95 19.97 -29.11
C GLY A 15 -23.52 18.59 -29.62
N ARG A 16 -24.26 18.02 -30.57
CA ARG A 16 -23.87 16.79 -31.25
C ARG A 16 -22.90 17.14 -32.39
N LYS A 17 -21.62 16.80 -32.23
CA LYS A 17 -20.72 16.68 -33.39
C LYS A 17 -21.05 15.36 -34.09
N TYR A 18 -21.77 15.45 -35.19
CA TYR A 18 -21.93 14.32 -36.11
C TYR A 18 -20.71 14.31 -37.04
N SER A 19 -19.89 13.26 -36.97
CA SER A 19 -18.93 12.97 -38.05
C SER A 19 -19.72 12.47 -39.26
N HIS A 20 -19.54 13.15 -40.39
CA HIS A 20 -20.20 12.86 -41.65
C HIS A 20 -19.82 11.45 -42.12
N CYS A 21 -20.81 10.59 -42.34
CA CYS A 21 -20.61 9.30 -43.01
C CYS A 21 -20.46 9.56 -44.51
N ASP A 22 -19.31 9.22 -45.10
CA ASP A 22 -19.14 9.16 -46.55
C ASP A 22 -19.95 7.98 -47.11
N ARG A 23 -20.62 8.17 -48.24
CA ARG A 23 -21.55 7.20 -48.86
C ARG A 23 -20.85 6.02 -49.55
N ASN A 24 -19.52 5.97 -49.52
CA ASN A 24 -18.72 5.01 -50.27
C ASN A 24 -18.15 3.90 -49.38
N GLY A 25 -19.00 2.98 -48.90
CA GLY A 25 -18.61 1.59 -48.53
C GLY A 25 -17.57 1.36 -47.43
N GLY A 26 -16.94 2.39 -46.86
CA GLY A 26 -16.03 2.28 -45.72
C GLY A 26 -16.83 2.22 -44.42
N GLY A 27 -16.92 1.05 -43.80
CA GLY A 27 -17.58 0.89 -42.51
C GLY A 27 -16.99 1.86 -41.48
N MET A 28 -17.84 2.51 -40.69
CA MET A 28 -17.38 3.27 -39.52
C MET A 28 -16.56 2.34 -38.63
N THR A 29 -15.27 2.60 -38.49
CA THR A 29 -14.39 1.79 -37.64
C THR A 29 -14.47 2.18 -36.18
N SER A 30 -14.89 3.41 -35.86
CA SER A 30 -15.09 3.86 -34.48
C SER A 30 -16.03 5.06 -34.40
N PHE A 31 -16.75 5.19 -33.28
CA PHE A 31 -17.39 6.43 -32.87
C PHE A 31 -17.02 6.73 -31.41
N THR A 32 -16.86 8.00 -31.08
CA THR A 32 -16.58 8.47 -29.72
C THR A 32 -17.78 9.25 -29.23
N LEU A 33 -18.45 8.75 -28.19
CA LEU A 33 -19.51 9.48 -27.52
C LEU A 33 -18.91 10.25 -26.34
N ALA A 34 -18.95 11.58 -26.40
CA ALA A 34 -18.61 12.45 -25.28
C ALA A 34 -19.90 12.93 -24.61
N LEU A 35 -20.14 12.53 -23.37
CA LEU A 35 -21.25 13.04 -22.54
C LEU A 35 -20.78 14.30 -21.80
N GLN A 36 -21.49 15.41 -21.99
CA GLN A 36 -21.24 16.65 -21.24
C GLN A 36 -21.94 16.58 -19.87
N GLY A 37 -21.17 16.23 -18.85
CA GLY A 37 -21.47 16.36 -17.42
C GLY A 37 -20.15 16.57 -16.65
N PRO A 38 -20.17 16.83 -15.33
CA PRO A 38 -18.96 17.12 -14.54
C PRO A 38 -17.95 15.96 -14.48
N GLN A 39 -18.29 14.78 -15.00
CA GLN A 39 -17.43 13.62 -15.16
C GLN A 39 -17.49 13.20 -16.64
N ILE A 40 -16.58 13.69 -17.47
CA ILE A 40 -16.52 13.33 -18.89
C ILE A 40 -15.78 12.00 -19.03
N VAL A 41 -16.48 10.96 -19.48
CA VAL A 41 -15.90 9.67 -19.87
C VAL A 41 -16.29 9.42 -21.33
N ALA A 42 -15.29 9.19 -22.20
CA ALA A 42 -15.52 8.81 -23.58
C ALA A 42 -15.46 7.28 -23.66
N ALA A 43 -16.48 6.69 -24.26
CA ALA A 43 -16.43 5.28 -24.65
C ALA A 43 -16.15 5.23 -26.16
N THR A 44 -15.14 4.47 -26.54
CA THR A 44 -14.82 4.17 -27.93
C THR A 44 -15.01 2.67 -28.15
N THR A 45 -15.76 2.30 -29.19
CA THR A 45 -15.93 0.90 -29.61
C THR A 45 -15.37 0.67 -31.01
N ASN A 46 -14.71 -0.47 -31.19
CA ASN A 46 -14.41 -1.04 -32.50
C ASN A 46 -15.37 -2.22 -32.70
N CYS A 47 -16.53 -2.00 -33.34
CA CYS A 47 -17.46 -3.05 -33.69
C CYS A 47 -17.70 -3.06 -35.19
N GLN A 48 -17.25 -4.11 -35.88
CA GLN A 48 -17.83 -4.47 -37.18
C GLN A 48 -18.92 -5.54 -36.93
N ALA A 49 -20.17 -5.21 -37.25
CA ALA A 49 -21.33 -6.11 -37.49
C ALA A 49 -22.38 -6.43 -36.35
N VAL A 50 -23.57 -5.80 -36.51
CA VAL A 50 -25.02 -6.22 -36.42
C VAL A 50 -25.68 -6.79 -35.11
N PRO A 51 -27.04 -6.92 -34.98
CA PRO A 51 -27.86 -6.00 -34.19
C PRO A 51 -28.80 -6.71 -33.18
N GLN A 52 -28.52 -6.72 -31.88
CA GLN A 52 -29.57 -6.83 -30.85
C GLN A 52 -29.12 -6.07 -29.61
N GLY A 53 -29.28 -4.75 -29.65
CA GLY A 53 -29.07 -3.86 -28.52
C GLY A 53 -30.39 -3.52 -27.85
N PHE A 54 -30.44 -3.54 -26.51
CA PHE A 54 -31.49 -2.83 -25.78
C PHE A 54 -31.06 -1.38 -25.55
N LEU A 55 -32.04 -0.47 -25.45
CA LEU A 55 -31.82 0.98 -25.42
C LEU A 55 -31.48 1.48 -24.01
N LEU A 56 -30.33 2.17 -23.89
CA LEU A 56 -30.06 3.17 -22.85
C LEU A 56 -29.76 4.49 -23.57
N ASP A 57 -30.61 5.50 -23.36
CA ASP A 57 -30.48 6.87 -23.87
C ASP A 57 -29.91 7.02 -25.30
N GLY A 58 -30.48 6.26 -26.25
CA GLY A 58 -30.26 6.49 -27.68
C GLY A 58 -28.94 5.98 -28.26
N VAL A 59 -28.21 5.09 -27.56
CA VAL A 59 -27.02 4.41 -28.10
C VAL A 59 -27.28 2.91 -28.21
N LEU A 60 -26.91 2.32 -29.36
CA LEU A 60 -27.04 0.88 -29.63
C LEU A 60 -25.87 0.11 -29.01
N PHE A 61 -26.16 -0.93 -28.22
CA PHE A 61 -25.17 -1.82 -27.63
C PHE A 61 -25.06 -3.12 -28.43
N SER A 62 -23.85 -3.64 -28.64
CA SER A 62 -23.61 -5.01 -29.10
C SER A 62 -22.72 -5.74 -28.08
N PRO A 63 -23.14 -6.91 -27.55
CA PRO A 63 -22.38 -7.65 -26.53
C PRO A 63 -21.11 -8.33 -27.07
N SER A 64 -20.85 -8.29 -28.37
CA SER A 64 -19.71 -8.97 -29.01
C SER A 64 -18.43 -8.14 -29.10
N CYS A 65 -18.43 -6.87 -28.70
CA CYS A 65 -17.24 -6.02 -28.81
C CYS A 65 -16.78 -5.56 -27.43
N GLY A 66 -15.49 -5.77 -27.14
CA GLY A 66 -14.86 -5.19 -25.96
C GLY A 66 -14.97 -3.66 -25.97
N PHE A 67 -15.34 -3.08 -24.84
CA PHE A 67 -15.31 -1.63 -24.63
C PHE A 67 -13.99 -1.26 -23.98
N THR A 68 -13.42 -0.13 -24.40
CA THR A 68 -12.35 0.53 -23.64
C THR A 68 -12.89 1.86 -23.11
N PHE A 69 -12.76 2.06 -21.81
CA PHE A 69 -13.03 3.36 -21.19
C PHE A 69 -11.83 4.25 -21.49
N GLN A 70 -12.06 5.35 -22.18
CA GLN A 70 -11.03 6.37 -22.40
C GLN A 70 -11.39 7.58 -21.53
N GLN A 71 -10.52 7.87 -20.56
CA GLN A 71 -10.59 9.10 -19.80
C GLN A 71 -10.47 10.28 -20.77
N VAL A 72 -11.38 11.24 -20.69
CA VAL A 72 -11.30 12.46 -21.50
C VAL A 72 -10.46 13.47 -20.74
N ASP A 73 -9.56 14.14 -21.45
CA ASP A 73 -8.66 15.14 -20.88
C ASP A 73 -9.43 16.13 -19.97
N GLY A 74 -8.99 16.21 -18.72
CA GLY A 74 -9.56 17.10 -17.70
C GLY A 74 -10.56 16.45 -16.72
N SER A 75 -11.02 15.21 -16.94
CA SER A 75 -11.74 14.46 -15.90
C SER A 75 -10.75 13.72 -15.01
N THR A 76 -10.95 13.74 -13.68
CA THR A 76 -10.20 12.89 -12.75
C THR A 76 -11.10 11.76 -12.30
N LEU A 77 -10.72 10.52 -12.60
CA LEU A 77 -11.35 9.36 -11.99
C LEU A 77 -11.10 9.40 -10.47
N PRO A 78 -12.01 8.86 -9.66
CA PRO A 78 -11.75 8.63 -8.24
C PRO A 78 -10.42 7.87 -8.06
N ALA A 79 -9.67 8.21 -7.01
CA ALA A 79 -8.38 7.56 -6.73
C ALA A 79 -8.49 6.03 -6.52
N ASP A 80 -9.71 5.53 -6.24
CA ASP A 80 -10.02 4.12 -6.09
C ASP A 80 -10.69 3.48 -7.32
N PHE A 81 -10.71 4.15 -8.48
CA PHE A 81 -11.37 3.64 -9.67
C PHE A 81 -10.80 2.28 -10.10
N SER A 82 -11.69 1.29 -10.17
CA SER A 82 -11.47 -0.01 -10.78
C SER A 82 -12.66 -0.33 -11.67
N PRO A 83 -12.46 -0.78 -12.93
CA PRO A 83 -13.55 -1.12 -13.84
C PRO A 83 -14.54 -2.15 -13.28
N SER A 84 -14.11 -3.00 -12.33
CA SER A 84 -14.98 -4.00 -11.68
C SER A 84 -15.78 -3.47 -10.48
N GLN A 85 -15.50 -2.25 -10.02
CA GLN A 85 -16.11 -1.64 -8.83
C GLN A 85 -16.99 -0.44 -9.17
N TYR A 86 -17.13 -0.10 -10.45
CA TYR A 86 -17.91 1.03 -10.90
C TYR A 86 -18.81 0.61 -12.06
N GLN A 87 -20.07 1.06 -12.02
CA GLN A 87 -21.05 0.80 -13.07
C GLN A 87 -21.70 2.11 -13.49
N TRP A 88 -22.02 2.24 -14.78
CA TRP A 88 -22.81 3.36 -15.27
C TRP A 88 -24.29 3.12 -14.95
N MET A 89 -24.87 3.97 -14.10
CA MET A 89 -26.29 3.91 -13.72
C MET A 89 -26.90 5.31 -13.81
N GLY A 90 -27.94 5.47 -14.64
CA GLY A 90 -28.70 6.72 -14.75
C GLY A 90 -27.88 7.93 -15.21
N GLY A 91 -26.92 7.74 -16.12
CA GLY A 91 -26.10 8.85 -16.65
C GLY A 91 -24.94 9.29 -15.73
N ALA A 92 -24.63 8.50 -14.69
CA ALA A 92 -23.47 8.72 -13.84
C ALA A 92 -22.72 7.41 -13.56
N LEU A 93 -21.41 7.54 -13.33
CA LEU A 93 -20.58 6.44 -12.87
C LEU A 93 -20.80 6.29 -11.36
N GLN A 94 -21.33 5.14 -10.93
CA GLN A 94 -21.62 4.86 -9.54
C GLN A 94 -20.72 3.72 -9.04
N ARG A 95 -20.21 3.86 -7.81
CA ARG A 95 -19.42 2.82 -7.15
C ARG A 95 -20.34 1.70 -6.70
N LEU A 96 -20.04 0.47 -7.08
CA LEU A 96 -20.72 -0.72 -6.58
C LEU A 96 -20.31 -0.97 -5.12
N PRO A 97 -21.20 -1.51 -4.27
CA PRO A 97 -20.83 -1.96 -2.93
C PRO A 97 -19.72 -3.01 -3.00
N ASP A 98 -18.76 -2.95 -2.06
CA ASP A 98 -17.74 -3.99 -1.96
C ASP A 98 -18.38 -5.30 -1.52
N THR A 99 -18.05 -6.40 -2.22
CA THR A 99 -18.45 -7.74 -1.80
C THR A 99 -17.60 -8.21 -0.61
N ALA A 100 -18.14 -9.10 0.21
CA ALA A 100 -17.38 -9.69 1.32
C ALA A 100 -16.07 -10.36 0.86
N ALA A 101 -16.07 -10.98 -0.32
CA ALA A 101 -14.87 -11.58 -0.91
C ALA A 101 -13.79 -10.54 -1.27
N GLN A 102 -14.20 -9.38 -1.81
CA GLN A 102 -13.27 -8.28 -2.11
C GLN A 102 -12.67 -7.68 -0.83
N VAL A 103 -13.48 -7.50 0.21
CA VAL A 103 -13.01 -7.01 1.51
C VAL A 103 -12.02 -8.00 2.13
N ALA A 104 -12.36 -9.30 2.17
CA ALA A 104 -11.48 -10.33 2.70
C ALA A 104 -10.13 -10.42 1.93
N ALA A 105 -10.17 -10.34 0.59
CA ALA A 105 -8.96 -10.33 -0.23
C ALA A 105 -8.07 -9.11 0.08
N ALA A 106 -8.67 -7.93 0.23
CA ALA A 106 -7.94 -6.72 0.61
C ALA A 106 -7.32 -6.84 2.02
N GLN A 107 -8.05 -7.38 2.99
CA GLN A 107 -7.57 -7.59 4.35
C GLN A 107 -6.37 -8.56 4.40
N VAL A 108 -6.42 -9.66 3.65
CA VAL A 108 -5.30 -10.62 3.53
C VAL A 108 -4.07 -9.95 2.93
N ALA A 109 -4.22 -9.22 1.83
CA ALA A 109 -3.13 -8.52 1.19
C ALA A 109 -2.48 -7.48 2.12
N ALA A 110 -3.29 -6.68 2.81
CA ALA A 110 -2.81 -5.67 3.75
C ALA A 110 -2.12 -6.29 4.97
N SER A 111 -2.64 -7.38 5.55
CA SER A 111 -1.98 -8.11 6.64
C SER A 111 -0.64 -8.73 6.23
N GLY A 112 -0.53 -9.19 4.98
CA GLY A 112 0.73 -9.61 4.37
C GLY A 112 1.72 -8.45 4.28
N ALA A 113 1.27 -7.29 3.82
CA ALA A 113 2.09 -6.08 3.72
C ALA A 113 2.60 -5.58 5.10
N VAL A 114 1.76 -5.60 6.14
CA VAL A 114 2.19 -5.30 7.52
C VAL A 114 3.29 -6.26 7.98
N THR A 115 3.16 -7.55 7.67
CA THR A 115 4.16 -8.55 8.05
C THR A 115 5.49 -8.32 7.32
N ALA A 116 5.46 -8.03 6.02
CA ALA A 116 6.65 -7.70 5.26
C ALA A 116 7.31 -6.40 5.77
N PHE A 117 6.52 -5.36 6.04
CA PHE A 117 7.03 -4.10 6.59
C PHE A 117 7.62 -4.29 7.99
N TYR A 118 6.96 -5.07 8.86
CA TYR A 118 7.49 -5.45 10.18
C TYR A 118 8.89 -6.03 10.08
N PHE A 119 9.11 -7.03 9.21
CA PHE A 119 10.42 -7.64 9.05
C PHE A 119 11.45 -6.64 8.49
N ALA A 120 11.07 -5.82 7.51
CA ALA A 120 11.93 -4.77 6.99
C ALA A 120 12.29 -3.71 8.05
N TYR A 121 11.36 -3.38 8.94
CA TYR A 121 11.55 -2.41 10.02
C TYR A 121 12.47 -2.95 11.11
N VAL A 122 12.26 -4.21 11.53
CA VAL A 122 13.14 -4.89 12.50
C VAL A 122 14.55 -5.08 11.93
N ALA A 123 14.69 -5.33 10.63
CA ALA A 123 15.97 -5.48 9.96
C ALA A 123 16.83 -4.19 9.99
N LYS A 124 16.24 -3.01 10.23
CA LYS A 124 17.00 -1.77 10.48
C LYS A 124 17.80 -1.81 11.79
N GLY A 125 17.58 -2.83 12.62
CA GLY A 125 18.24 -3.04 13.90
C GLY A 125 17.73 -2.12 15.01
N CYS A 126 18.32 -2.23 16.18
CA CYS A 126 18.01 -1.37 17.33
C CYS A 126 19.08 -0.28 17.45
N PRO A 127 18.74 1.00 17.20
CA PRO A 127 19.65 2.10 17.49
C PRO A 127 19.84 2.19 19.00
N VAL A 128 21.09 2.27 19.43
CA VAL A 128 21.48 2.45 20.83
C VAL A 128 22.51 3.57 20.87
N ASP A 129 22.32 4.50 21.80
CA ASP A 129 23.32 5.52 22.07
C ASP A 129 24.36 5.02 23.08
N PHE A 130 25.57 4.80 22.57
CA PHE A 130 26.78 4.47 23.28
C PHE A 130 27.67 5.70 23.56
N SER A 131 27.20 6.93 23.36
CA SER A 131 27.97 8.16 23.58
C SER A 131 28.56 8.22 24.99
N GLN A 132 27.77 7.76 25.96
CA GLN A 132 28.12 7.61 27.36
C GLN A 132 29.15 6.50 27.67
N TYR A 133 29.54 5.67 26.70
CA TYR A 133 30.45 4.52 26.89
C TYR A 133 31.78 4.65 26.11
N GLY A 134 32.16 5.86 25.68
CA GLY A 134 33.49 6.15 25.13
C GLY A 134 33.72 5.80 23.65
N ASN A 135 32.68 5.86 22.83
CA ASN A 135 32.66 5.22 21.50
C ASN A 135 33.32 6.05 20.37
N PRO A 136 34.24 5.48 19.57
CA PRO A 136 34.71 6.10 18.32
C PRO A 136 33.67 6.01 17.19
N SER A 137 33.79 6.85 16.17
CA SER A 137 33.01 6.74 14.93
C SER A 137 33.30 5.41 14.22
N ALA A 138 32.31 4.86 13.50
CA ALA A 138 32.47 3.57 12.80
C ALA A 138 32.04 3.69 11.33
N ILE A 139 32.54 2.81 10.46
CA ILE A 139 32.12 2.73 9.05
C ILE A 139 31.36 1.41 8.85
N LEU A 140 30.11 1.49 8.39
CA LEU A 140 29.30 0.32 8.07
C LEU A 140 29.89 -0.43 6.86
N PRO A 141 29.61 -1.73 6.69
CA PRO A 141 29.94 -2.46 5.47
C PRO A 141 29.37 -1.83 4.18
N THR A 142 28.35 -0.97 4.31
CA THR A 142 27.76 -0.17 3.22
C THR A 142 28.58 1.08 2.87
N GLY A 143 29.69 1.35 3.57
CA GLY A 143 30.52 2.54 3.40
C GLY A 143 30.03 3.78 4.15
N GLN A 144 28.87 3.72 4.81
CA GLN A 144 28.32 4.84 5.55
C GLN A 144 29.03 5.03 6.91
N THR A 145 29.48 6.24 7.19
CA THR A 145 30.03 6.61 8.52
C THR A 145 28.89 6.79 9.52
N VAL A 146 28.99 6.12 10.66
CA VAL A 146 28.10 6.29 11.79
C VAL A 146 28.77 7.20 12.81
N PRO A 147 28.15 8.34 13.17
CA PRO A 147 28.67 9.24 14.19
C PRO A 147 28.98 8.51 15.50
N ALA A 148 29.95 9.04 16.25
CA ALA A 148 30.21 8.56 17.60
C ALA A 148 28.92 8.59 18.43
N GLY A 149 28.71 7.55 19.23
CA GLY A 149 27.54 7.42 20.09
C GLY A 149 26.40 6.61 19.46
N GLN A 150 25.91 6.93 18.27
CA GLN A 150 24.83 6.12 17.69
C GLN A 150 25.40 4.85 17.06
N GLN A 151 25.09 3.68 17.62
CA GLN A 151 25.40 2.41 16.97
C GLN A 151 24.18 1.51 16.96
N VAL A 152 24.08 0.67 15.94
CA VAL A 152 22.98 -0.27 15.80
C VAL A 152 23.46 -1.63 16.31
N LEU A 153 22.63 -2.31 17.12
CA LEU A 153 22.91 -3.69 17.52
C LEU A 153 22.84 -4.62 16.31
N GLN A 154 23.80 -5.55 16.22
CA GLN A 154 23.89 -6.49 15.11
C GLN A 154 22.81 -7.58 15.22
N THR A 155 21.73 -7.53 14.45
CA THR A 155 20.61 -8.50 14.56
C THR A 155 20.33 -9.24 13.23
N ARG A 156 21.37 -9.67 12.52
CA ARG A 156 21.26 -10.06 11.09
C ARG A 156 20.59 -11.41 10.88
N ASN A 157 20.75 -12.33 11.82
CA ASN A 157 20.25 -13.70 11.71
C ASN A 157 19.95 -14.29 13.10
N GLU A 158 19.52 -15.55 13.09
CA GLU A 158 19.24 -16.32 14.32
C GLU A 158 20.48 -16.44 15.20
N THR A 159 21.67 -16.63 14.61
CA THR A 159 22.94 -16.67 15.36
C THR A 159 23.21 -15.39 16.14
N ASP A 160 23.02 -14.24 15.51
CA ASP A 160 23.16 -12.93 16.16
C ASP A 160 22.16 -12.79 17.31
N THR A 161 20.92 -13.22 17.09
CA THR A 161 19.88 -13.22 18.13
C THR A 161 20.25 -14.12 19.32
N SER A 162 20.75 -15.33 19.05
CA SER A 162 21.23 -16.24 20.10
C SER A 162 22.40 -15.65 20.87
N ASN A 163 23.34 -14.97 20.21
CA ASN A 163 24.44 -14.29 20.88
C ASN A 163 23.95 -13.21 21.86
N TRP A 164 22.91 -12.46 21.51
CA TRP A 164 22.31 -11.47 22.41
C TRP A 164 21.63 -12.11 23.62
N ILE A 165 20.93 -13.23 23.42
CA ILE A 165 20.28 -13.97 24.52
C ILE A 165 21.34 -14.51 25.50
N LEU A 166 22.44 -15.07 24.97
CA LEU A 166 23.55 -15.56 25.79
C LEU A 166 24.24 -14.43 26.56
N LEU A 167 24.49 -13.28 25.91
CA LEU A 167 25.05 -12.10 26.58
C LEU A 167 24.10 -11.60 27.68
N GLU A 168 22.80 -11.53 27.41
CA GLU A 168 21.79 -11.11 28.39
C GLU A 168 21.80 -12.02 29.63
N SER A 169 21.89 -13.34 29.43
CA SER A 169 21.96 -14.33 30.51
C SER A 169 23.25 -14.17 31.31
N SER A 170 24.40 -14.11 30.62
CA SER A 170 25.71 -13.93 31.28
C SER A 170 25.79 -12.65 32.10
N CYS A 171 25.23 -11.54 31.59
CA CYS A 171 25.16 -10.30 32.36
C CYS A 171 24.27 -10.44 33.61
N ALA A 172 23.16 -11.19 33.51
CA ALA A 172 22.28 -11.42 34.67
C ALA A 172 22.98 -12.26 35.76
N ASP A 173 23.76 -13.27 35.36
CA ASP A 173 24.56 -14.09 36.27
C ASP A 173 25.63 -13.23 36.99
N LEU A 174 26.36 -12.41 36.22
CA LEU A 174 27.36 -11.48 36.77
C LEU A 174 26.73 -10.49 37.77
N ILE A 175 25.58 -9.90 37.43
CA ILE A 175 24.87 -8.97 38.33
C ILE A 175 24.43 -9.68 39.60
N SER A 176 23.89 -10.90 39.49
CA SER A 176 23.44 -11.69 40.64
C SER A 176 24.60 -12.10 41.56
N ALA A 177 25.78 -12.33 40.97
CA ALA A 177 27.03 -12.57 41.70
C ALA A 177 27.69 -11.29 42.25
N GLN A 178 27.02 -10.14 42.22
CA GLN A 178 27.55 -8.82 42.62
C GLN A 178 28.75 -8.35 41.78
N GLN A 179 28.90 -8.87 40.57
CA GLN A 179 29.96 -8.56 39.61
C GLN A 179 29.44 -7.69 38.44
N GLY A 180 28.48 -6.81 38.70
CA GLY A 180 27.87 -5.95 37.67
C GLY A 180 28.85 -5.00 36.96
N ALA A 181 30.00 -4.72 37.59
CA ALA A 181 31.09 -3.91 37.02
C ALA A 181 32.01 -4.69 36.06
N THR A 182 31.89 -6.02 35.98
CA THR A 182 32.74 -6.85 35.11
C THR A 182 32.60 -6.39 33.65
N PRO A 183 33.72 -6.12 32.97
CA PRO A 183 33.70 -5.73 31.56
C PRO A 183 33.16 -6.85 30.67
N VAL A 184 32.22 -6.51 29.80
CA VAL A 184 31.69 -7.36 28.74
C VAL A 184 31.77 -6.62 27.42
N THR A 185 31.78 -7.36 26.31
CA THR A 185 31.91 -6.78 24.97
C THR A 185 30.60 -6.89 24.18
N ILE A 186 30.26 -5.80 23.50
CA ILE A 186 29.12 -5.70 22.58
C ILE A 186 29.69 -5.45 21.19
N ARG A 187 29.29 -6.27 20.22
CA ARG A 187 29.62 -6.04 18.80
C ARG A 187 28.45 -5.35 18.10
N THR A 188 28.73 -4.21 17.48
CA THR A 188 27.72 -3.43 16.76
C THR A 188 27.59 -3.90 15.32
N ALA A 189 26.53 -3.47 14.62
CA ALA A 189 26.32 -3.75 13.19
C ALA A 189 27.44 -3.18 12.29
N SER A 190 28.18 -2.18 12.76
CA SER A 190 29.37 -1.63 12.11
C SER A 190 30.65 -2.44 12.38
N ASN A 191 30.54 -3.60 13.04
CA ASN A 191 31.66 -4.39 13.54
C ASN A 191 32.56 -3.67 14.57
N ALA A 192 32.09 -2.57 15.17
CA ALA A 192 32.78 -1.98 16.31
C ALA A 192 32.58 -2.86 17.56
N THR A 193 33.64 -3.03 18.34
CA THR A 193 33.56 -3.67 19.66
C THR A 193 33.52 -2.59 20.72
N VAL A 194 32.46 -2.56 21.52
CA VAL A 194 32.30 -1.66 22.66
C VAL A 194 32.42 -2.47 23.93
N THR A 195 33.34 -2.08 24.82
CA THR A 195 33.47 -2.69 26.15
C THR A 195 32.66 -1.86 27.14
N VAL A 196 31.71 -2.50 27.82
CA VAL A 196 30.84 -1.89 28.84
C VAL A 196 30.80 -2.77 30.07
N SER A 197 30.25 -2.30 31.19
CA SER A 197 29.99 -3.18 32.33
C SER A 197 28.81 -4.12 32.05
N ALA A 198 28.74 -5.26 32.75
CA ALA A 198 27.61 -6.18 32.67
C ALA A 198 26.25 -5.48 32.97
N THR A 199 26.23 -4.56 33.94
CA THR A 199 25.04 -3.75 34.23
C THR A 199 24.63 -2.86 33.06
N GLN A 200 25.59 -2.20 32.40
CA GLN A 200 25.33 -1.37 31.22
C GLN A 200 24.85 -2.21 30.04
N ALA A 201 25.51 -3.34 29.76
CA ALA A 201 25.07 -4.26 28.71
C ALA A 201 23.65 -4.77 28.95
N LYS A 202 23.30 -5.13 30.18
CA LYS A 202 21.94 -5.55 30.54
C LYS A 202 20.91 -4.45 30.29
N ALA A 203 21.24 -3.19 30.61
CA ALA A 203 20.37 -2.05 30.32
C ALA A 203 20.15 -1.86 28.81
N VAL A 204 21.20 -2.03 28.00
CA VAL A 204 21.10 -1.98 26.53
C VAL A 204 20.18 -3.10 26.00
N MET A 205 20.34 -4.34 26.49
CA MET A 205 19.47 -5.46 26.10
C MET A 205 18.02 -5.24 26.51
N ALA A 206 17.79 -4.68 27.71
CA ALA A 206 16.44 -4.34 28.17
C ALA A 206 15.77 -3.27 27.28
N ALA A 207 16.53 -2.25 26.85
CA ALA A 207 16.04 -1.24 25.91
C ALA A 207 15.67 -1.86 24.55
N ALA A 208 16.53 -2.75 24.02
CA ALA A 208 16.27 -3.46 22.77
C ALA A 208 15.01 -4.35 22.86
N LYS A 209 14.85 -5.08 23.97
CA LYS A 209 13.65 -5.89 24.23
C LYS A 209 12.38 -5.05 24.32
N LYS A 210 12.43 -3.92 25.03
CA LYS A 210 11.30 -2.98 25.14
C LYS A 210 10.88 -2.47 23.76
N ARG A 211 11.84 -2.09 22.92
CA ARG A 211 11.60 -1.65 21.55
C ARG A 211 10.98 -2.77 20.70
N GLY A 212 11.57 -3.97 20.71
CA GLY A 212 11.04 -5.12 19.97
C GLY A 212 9.59 -5.45 20.35
N SER A 213 9.28 -5.40 21.64
CA SER A 213 7.91 -5.59 22.13
C SER A 213 6.96 -4.48 21.65
N ALA A 214 7.39 -3.22 21.64
CA ALA A 214 6.58 -2.11 21.13
C ALA A 214 6.28 -2.24 19.63
N ILE A 215 7.29 -2.63 18.83
CA ILE A 215 7.14 -2.88 17.38
C ILE A 215 6.14 -4.01 17.13
N LEU A 216 6.25 -5.13 17.86
CA LEU A 216 5.33 -6.26 17.72
C LEU A 216 3.89 -5.86 18.11
N ALA A 217 3.73 -5.14 19.22
CA ALA A 217 2.43 -4.65 19.66
C ALA A 217 1.80 -3.74 18.61
N TYR A 218 2.57 -2.82 18.03
CA TYR A 218 2.09 -1.93 16.96
C TYR A 218 1.68 -2.70 15.70
N ALA A 219 2.45 -3.71 15.29
CA ALA A 219 2.09 -4.57 14.17
C ALA A 219 0.76 -5.31 14.40
N TRP A 220 0.49 -5.74 15.64
CA TRP A 220 -0.80 -6.33 16.00
C TRP A 220 -1.94 -5.31 15.98
N THR A 221 -1.71 -4.07 16.43
CA THR A 221 -2.68 -2.99 16.31
C THR A 221 -3.09 -2.76 14.85
N LEU A 222 -2.12 -2.68 13.92
CA LEU A 222 -2.40 -2.54 12.49
C LEU A 222 -3.21 -3.72 11.94
N LYS A 223 -2.85 -4.96 12.31
CA LYS A 223 -3.59 -6.16 11.88
C LYS A 223 -5.02 -6.18 12.40
N ASN A 224 -5.25 -5.73 13.64
CA ASN A 224 -6.59 -5.61 14.20
C ASN A 224 -7.42 -4.54 13.48
N GLN A 225 -6.82 -3.39 13.16
CA GLN A 225 -7.47 -2.35 12.35
C GLN A 225 -7.88 -2.89 10.98
N ILE A 226 -6.98 -3.59 10.29
CA ILE A 226 -7.25 -4.23 8.99
C ILE A 226 -8.39 -5.24 9.11
N ALA A 227 -8.36 -6.13 10.10
CA ALA A 227 -9.39 -7.14 10.30
C ALA A 227 -10.78 -6.53 10.60
N SER A 228 -10.81 -5.36 11.25
CA SER A 228 -12.06 -4.65 11.57
C SER A 228 -12.65 -3.83 10.41
N ALA A 229 -11.87 -3.57 9.35
CA ALA A 229 -12.30 -2.75 8.22
C ALA A 229 -13.39 -3.44 7.40
N GLN A 230 -14.51 -2.75 7.17
CA GLN A 230 -15.68 -3.30 6.48
C GLN A 230 -15.72 -3.03 4.97
N THR A 231 -14.80 -2.22 4.44
CA THR A 231 -14.74 -1.86 3.02
C THR A 231 -13.32 -1.92 2.50
N VAL A 232 -13.15 -2.08 1.18
CA VAL A 232 -11.82 -2.08 0.55
C VAL A 232 -11.15 -0.71 0.72
N ALA A 233 -11.93 0.37 0.65
CA ALA A 233 -11.44 1.72 0.88
C ALA A 233 -10.91 1.91 2.31
N ALA A 234 -11.62 1.39 3.33
CA ALA A 234 -11.17 1.45 4.71
C ALA A 234 -9.87 0.68 4.95
N VAL A 235 -9.71 -0.51 4.33
CA VAL A 235 -8.43 -1.26 4.39
C VAL A 235 -7.30 -0.45 3.77
N LYS A 236 -7.50 0.16 2.60
CA LYS A 236 -6.48 0.94 1.88
C LYS A 236 -6.12 2.25 2.59
N ALA A 237 -7.03 2.79 3.40
CA ALA A 237 -6.79 4.01 4.16
C ALA A 237 -5.85 3.81 5.38
N ILE A 238 -5.58 2.56 5.77
CA ILE A 238 -4.68 2.25 6.88
C ILE A 238 -3.23 2.46 6.42
N ASP A 239 -2.59 3.50 6.94
CA ASP A 239 -1.17 3.76 6.71
C ASP A 239 -0.31 2.79 7.53
N ILE A 240 0.27 1.81 6.84
CA ILE A 240 1.16 0.81 7.45
C ILE A 240 2.62 1.30 7.55
N THR A 241 2.93 2.47 7.01
CA THR A 241 4.31 2.98 6.88
C THR A 241 4.69 3.99 7.96
N ALA A 242 3.71 4.59 8.63
CA ALA A 242 3.89 5.55 9.70
C ALA A 242 3.64 4.94 11.09
N GLY A 243 3.97 5.69 12.15
CA GLY A 243 3.60 5.37 13.54
C GLY A 243 4.39 4.26 14.22
N TRP A 244 5.39 3.68 13.56
CA TRP A 244 6.24 2.64 14.15
C TRP A 244 7.11 3.20 15.29
N PRO A 245 7.24 2.49 16.43
CA PRO A 245 8.11 2.90 17.53
C PRO A 245 9.57 3.03 17.10
N ALA A 246 10.23 4.10 17.57
CA ALA A 246 11.65 4.39 17.30
C ALA A 246 12.58 3.30 17.82
#